data_AF-O07548-F1
#
_entry.id   AF-O07548-F1
#
_cell.length_a   1.000
_cell.length_b   1.000
_cell.length_c   1.000
_cell.angle_alpha   90.00
_cell.angle_beta   90.00
_cell.angle_gamma   90.00
#
_symmetry.space_group_name_H-M   'P 1'
#
loop_
_entity.id
_entity.type
_entity.pdbx_description
1 polymer ?
#
loop_
_entity_poly.entity_id
_entity_poly.type
_entity_poly.pdbx_seq_one_letter_code
_entity_poly.pdbx_strand_id
1 'polypeptide(L)'
;MKIALLGASGRVGQAFLTQAAADERFDIFALIRSQHADLPLSKDRTVMGNARRLEDVKKIMENAEIVISCLGTDGDDTLSTAMAHILSVMEEQHIKRLITIGTAGILDSRYEPGKYRFETNESKRKQTRAAKEHAKVYEMLKESSLDWTIICPTYLPDGTATGVYRTERNVLPEGGTSISVGDTADFLYRELVTGEYVGNRVGLAY
;
A
#
# COMPACT_ATOMS: atom_id res chain seq x y z
N MET A 1 12.38 -10.81 10.35
CA MET A 1 10.97 -10.42 10.51
C MET A 1 10.19 -10.86 9.29
N LYS A 2 9.17 -11.71 9.45
CA LYS A 2 8.41 -12.25 8.31
C LYS A 2 7.40 -11.23 7.78
N ILE A 3 7.46 -10.94 6.49
CA ILE A 3 6.58 -9.98 5.81
C ILE A 3 5.73 -10.69 4.77
N ALA A 4 4.41 -10.55 4.87
CA ALA A 4 3.47 -10.95 3.83
C ALA A 4 3.23 -9.77 2.87
N LEU A 5 3.70 -9.89 1.63
CA LEU A 5 3.56 -8.88 0.58
C LEU A 5 2.49 -9.28 -0.44
N LEU A 6 1.44 -8.47 -0.54
CA LEU A 6 0.43 -8.56 -1.59
C LEU A 6 0.68 -7.47 -2.64
N GLY A 7 0.43 -7.79 -3.92
CA GLY A 7 0.69 -6.85 -5.02
C GLY A 7 2.17 -6.70 -5.38
N ALA A 8 2.98 -7.72 -5.07
CA ALA A 8 4.41 -7.77 -5.36
C ALA A 8 4.76 -7.56 -6.85
N SER A 9 3.89 -8.01 -7.76
CA SER A 9 4.09 -7.85 -9.21
C SER A 9 3.68 -6.46 -9.74
N GLY A 10 3.08 -5.60 -8.91
CA GLY A 10 2.73 -4.23 -9.28
C GLY A 10 3.94 -3.30 -9.27
N ARG A 11 3.80 -2.12 -9.90
CA ARG A 11 4.92 -1.17 -10.07
C ARG A 11 5.63 -0.83 -8.75
N VAL A 12 4.87 -0.45 -7.72
CA VAL A 12 5.43 -0.13 -6.39
C VAL A 12 5.93 -1.39 -5.68
N GLY A 13 5.21 -2.51 -5.78
CA GLY A 13 5.61 -3.77 -5.16
C GLY A 13 6.95 -4.29 -5.67
N GLN A 14 7.18 -4.23 -6.99
CA GLN A 14 8.46 -4.62 -7.60
C GLN A 14 9.59 -3.68 -7.17
N ALA A 15 9.36 -2.37 -7.24
CA ALA A 15 10.36 -1.38 -6.81
C ALA A 15 10.73 -1.53 -5.33
N PHE A 16 9.75 -1.82 -4.47
CA PHE A 16 9.97 -2.11 -3.06
C PHE A 16 10.80 -3.39 -2.87
N LEU A 17 10.47 -4.47 -3.58
CA LEU A 17 11.22 -5.72 -3.48
C LEU A 17 12.67 -5.56 -3.90
N THR A 18 12.96 -4.78 -4.95
CA THR A 18 14.33 -4.50 -5.38
C THR A 18 15.19 -3.87 -4.26
N GLN A 19 14.58 -3.05 -3.39
CA GLN A 19 15.27 -2.43 -2.26
C GLN A 19 15.28 -3.33 -1.02
N ALA A 20 14.14 -3.93 -0.68
CA ALA A 20 13.93 -4.60 0.59
C ALA A 20 14.39 -6.07 0.64
N ALA A 21 14.46 -6.76 -0.51
CA ALA A 21 14.81 -8.19 -0.54
C ALA A 21 16.27 -8.48 -0.14
N ALA A 22 17.16 -7.48 -0.24
CA ALA A 22 18.55 -7.59 0.18
C ALA A 22 18.76 -7.27 1.68
N ASP A 23 17.73 -6.78 2.38
CA ASP A 23 17.82 -6.44 3.79
C ASP A 23 17.58 -7.69 4.65
N GLU A 24 18.65 -8.23 5.26
CA GLU A 24 18.61 -9.47 6.05
C GLU A 24 17.67 -9.41 7.26
N ARG A 25 17.19 -8.23 7.65
CA ARG A 25 16.18 -8.07 8.70
C ARG A 25 14.80 -8.58 8.25
N PHE A 26 14.54 -8.61 6.94
CA PHE A 26 13.23 -8.91 6.36
C PHE A 26 13.21 -10.26 5.65
N ASP A 27 12.25 -11.09 6.04
CA ASP A 27 11.95 -12.36 5.41
C ASP A 27 10.65 -12.22 4.61
N ILE A 28 10.77 -11.73 3.37
CA ILE A 28 9.64 -11.29 2.55
C ILE A 28 9.09 -12.46 1.74
N PHE A 29 7.79 -12.70 1.86
CA PHE A 29 7.02 -13.64 1.04
C PHE A 29 6.01 -12.87 0.20
N ALA A 30 5.84 -13.25 -1.06
CA ALA A 30 4.95 -12.56 -1.99
C ALA A 30 3.77 -13.43 -2.44
N LEU A 31 2.54 -12.92 -2.34
CA LEU A 31 1.39 -13.49 -3.03
C LEU A 31 1.38 -13.04 -4.49
N ILE A 32 1.40 -13.98 -5.43
CA ILE A 32 1.43 -13.73 -6.87
C ILE A 32 0.35 -14.51 -7.62
N ARG A 33 -0.21 -13.91 -8.68
CA ARG A 33 -1.24 -14.54 -9.53
C ARG A 33 -0.67 -15.37 -10.68
N SER A 34 0.55 -15.06 -11.11
CA SER A 34 1.21 -15.71 -12.25
C SER A 34 2.66 -16.01 -11.88
N GLN A 35 3.12 -17.22 -12.22
CA GLN A 35 4.51 -17.64 -12.00
C GLN A 35 5.53 -16.84 -12.82
N HIS A 36 5.08 -16.09 -13.83
CA HIS A 36 5.94 -15.28 -14.68
C HIS A 36 6.24 -13.89 -14.14
N ALA A 37 5.86 -13.59 -12.89
CA ALA A 37 6.31 -12.38 -12.23
C ALA A 37 7.82 -12.50 -11.98
N ASP A 38 8.63 -11.75 -12.73
CA ASP A 38 10.07 -11.65 -12.53
C ASP A 38 10.32 -10.82 -11.26
N LEU A 39 10.37 -11.49 -10.12
CA LEU A 39 10.57 -10.89 -8.81
C LEU A 39 11.96 -11.25 -8.29
N PRO A 40 12.64 -10.35 -7.55
CA PRO A 40 13.90 -10.64 -6.88
C PRO A 40 13.69 -11.49 -5.61
N LEU A 41 12.89 -12.56 -5.74
CA LEU A 41 12.57 -13.51 -4.68
C LEU A 41 12.79 -14.93 -5.21
N SER A 42 13.28 -15.82 -4.35
CA SER A 42 13.35 -17.24 -4.65
C SER A 42 11.95 -17.84 -4.73
N LYS A 43 11.79 -18.94 -5.48
CA LYS A 43 10.47 -19.56 -5.73
C LYS A 43 9.74 -19.97 -4.44
N ASP A 44 10.48 -20.44 -3.44
CA ASP A 44 9.98 -20.80 -2.10
C ASP A 44 9.46 -19.60 -1.29
N ARG A 45 9.83 -18.37 -1.67
CA ARG A 45 9.31 -17.12 -1.10
C ARG A 45 8.10 -16.57 -1.85
N THR A 46 7.59 -17.31 -2.84
CA THR A 46 6.39 -16.91 -3.58
C THR A 46 5.26 -17.90 -3.34
N VAL A 47 4.07 -17.36 -3.07
CA VAL A 47 2.84 -18.12 -2.91
C VAL A 47 1.94 -17.79 -4.10
N MET A 48 1.63 -18.80 -4.90
CA MET A 48 0.65 -18.65 -5.97
C MET A 48 -0.76 -18.56 -5.38
N GLY A 49 -1.51 -17.53 -5.75
CA GLY A 49 -2.88 -17.32 -5.30
C GLY A 49 -3.48 -15.98 -5.72
N ASN A 50 -4.64 -15.64 -5.17
CA ASN A 50 -5.40 -14.43 -5.45
C ASN A 50 -5.84 -13.77 -4.14
N ALA A 51 -5.53 -12.47 -3.98
CA ALA A 51 -5.88 -11.71 -2.77
C ALA A 51 -7.40 -11.62 -2.51
N ARG A 52 -8.24 -11.90 -3.51
CA ARG A 52 -9.70 -12.02 -3.37
C ARG A 52 -10.17 -13.35 -2.79
N ARG A 53 -9.27 -14.27 -2.46
CA ARG A 53 -9.57 -15.58 -1.86
C ARG A 53 -9.00 -15.62 -0.45
N LEU A 54 -9.87 -15.75 0.55
CA LEU A 54 -9.47 -15.81 1.95
C LEU A 54 -8.38 -16.86 2.22
N GLU A 55 -8.49 -18.05 1.64
CA GLU A 55 -7.51 -19.12 1.84
C GLU A 55 -6.11 -18.77 1.33
N ASP A 56 -6.03 -18.04 0.22
CA ASP A 56 -4.74 -17.61 -0.34
C ASP A 56 -4.12 -16.50 0.54
N VAL A 57 -4.97 -15.63 1.12
CA VAL A 57 -4.55 -14.60 2.09
C VAL A 57 -4.08 -15.26 3.40
N LYS A 58 -4.79 -16.26 3.92
CA LYS A 58 -4.36 -17.06 5.08
C LYS A 58 -3.01 -17.69 4.86
N LYS A 59 -2.81 -18.30 3.69
CA LYS A 59 -1.57 -18.99 3.33
C LYS A 59 -0.36 -18.04 3.27
N ILE A 60 -0.49 -16.88 2.63
CA ILE A 60 0.64 -15.94 2.55
C ILE A 60 0.95 -15.29 3.91
N MET A 61 -0.06 -15.12 4.75
CA MET A 61 0.08 -14.46 6.06
C MET A 61 0.48 -15.40 7.19
N GLU A 62 0.54 -16.71 6.96
CA GLU A 62 0.95 -17.69 7.96
C GLU A 62 2.28 -17.30 8.63
N ASN A 63 2.26 -17.09 9.95
CA ASN A 63 3.41 -16.65 10.76
C ASN A 63 4.01 -15.28 10.36
N ALA A 64 3.28 -14.45 9.61
CA ALA A 64 3.74 -13.11 9.27
C ALA A 64 3.67 -12.16 10.48
N GLU A 65 4.64 -11.27 10.59
CA GLU A 65 4.70 -10.23 11.63
C GLU A 65 4.21 -8.87 11.10
N ILE A 66 4.36 -8.65 9.78
CA ILE A 66 3.93 -7.44 9.09
C ILE A 66 3.23 -7.82 7.79
N VAL A 67 2.14 -7.11 7.47
CA VAL A 67 1.48 -7.18 6.17
C VAL A 67 1.77 -5.93 5.36
N ILE A 68 2.16 -6.09 4.10
CA ILE A 68 2.29 -4.99 3.14
C ILE A 68 1.36 -5.26 1.96
N SER A 69 0.54 -4.27 1.60
CA SER A 69 -0.34 -4.35 0.43
C SER A 69 -0.02 -3.24 -0.56
N CYS A 70 0.61 -3.65 -1.66
CA CYS A 70 0.85 -2.85 -2.86
C CYS A 70 -0.18 -3.17 -3.97
N LEU A 71 -1.35 -3.72 -3.60
CA LEU A 71 -2.40 -4.07 -4.56
C LEU A 71 -2.92 -2.82 -5.29
N GLY A 72 -3.27 -3.00 -6.55
CA GLY A 72 -4.04 -2.04 -7.32
C GLY A 72 -5.53 -2.40 -7.33
N THR A 73 -6.36 -1.54 -7.90
CA THR A 73 -7.81 -1.80 -7.99
C THR A 73 -8.19 -2.90 -8.97
N ASP A 74 -7.28 -3.32 -9.86
CA ASP A 74 -7.55 -4.25 -10.97
C ASP A 74 -8.76 -3.94 -11.86
N GLY A 75 -9.30 -2.70 -11.79
CA GLY A 75 -10.52 -2.35 -12.51
C GLY A 75 -11.82 -2.61 -11.73
N ASP A 76 -11.76 -3.23 -10.56
CA ASP A 76 -12.91 -3.72 -9.79
C ASP A 76 -12.79 -3.40 -8.29
N ASP A 77 -13.40 -4.24 -7.44
CA ASP A 77 -13.44 -4.20 -5.97
C ASP A 77 -12.34 -5.05 -5.28
N THR A 78 -11.26 -5.37 -5.99
CA THR A 78 -10.16 -6.21 -5.48
C THR A 78 -9.56 -5.66 -4.20
N LEU A 79 -9.41 -4.33 -4.08
CA LEU A 79 -8.84 -3.70 -2.89
C LEU A 79 -9.70 -3.90 -1.64
N SER A 80 -11.00 -3.58 -1.70
CA SER A 80 -11.86 -3.73 -0.53
C SER A 80 -12.08 -5.20 -0.17
N THR A 81 -12.25 -6.08 -1.17
CA THR A 81 -12.36 -7.52 -0.95
C THR A 81 -11.11 -8.09 -0.27
N ALA A 82 -9.93 -7.79 -0.80
CA ALA A 82 -8.67 -8.25 -0.23
C ALA A 82 -8.44 -7.66 1.16
N MET A 83 -8.75 -6.38 1.38
CA MET A 83 -8.57 -5.75 2.68
C MET A 83 -9.47 -6.40 3.75
N ALA A 84 -10.72 -6.72 3.43
CA ALA A 84 -11.59 -7.45 4.36
C ALA A 84 -10.99 -8.80 4.77
N HIS A 85 -10.40 -9.55 3.84
CA HIS A 85 -9.67 -10.79 4.15
C HIS A 85 -8.41 -10.53 4.97
N ILE A 86 -7.61 -9.54 4.61
CA ILE A 86 -6.39 -9.16 5.34
C ILE A 86 -6.75 -8.86 6.80
N LEU A 87 -7.73 -7.99 7.04
CA LEU A 87 -8.15 -7.60 8.40
C LEU A 87 -8.59 -8.81 9.22
N SER A 88 -9.41 -9.69 8.64
CA SER A 88 -9.86 -10.91 9.31
C SER A 88 -8.70 -11.82 9.71
N VAL A 89 -7.72 -12.01 8.82
CA VAL A 89 -6.55 -12.87 9.11
C VAL A 89 -5.59 -12.19 10.10
N MET A 90 -5.41 -10.88 10.01
CA MET A 90 -4.60 -10.12 10.99
C MET A 90 -5.18 -10.23 12.40
N GLU A 91 -6.50 -10.14 12.54
CA GLU A 91 -7.17 -10.32 13.82
C GLU A 91 -6.99 -11.76 14.36
N GLU A 92 -7.24 -12.77 13.52
CA GLU A 92 -7.08 -14.19 13.85
C GLU A 92 -5.66 -14.54 14.30
N GLN A 93 -4.64 -13.96 13.64
CA GLN A 93 -3.22 -14.25 13.90
C GLN A 93 -2.53 -13.21 14.80
N HIS A 94 -3.28 -12.25 15.35
CA HIS A 94 -2.77 -11.18 16.20
C HIS A 94 -1.64 -10.34 15.57
N ILE A 95 -1.67 -10.17 14.25
CA ILE A 95 -0.74 -9.31 13.50
C ILE A 95 -1.22 -7.88 13.64
N LYS A 96 -0.35 -6.96 14.09
CA LYS A 96 -0.73 -5.55 14.31
C LYS A 96 -0.39 -4.62 13.16
N ARG A 97 0.72 -4.84 12.48
CA ARG A 97 1.31 -3.86 11.56
C ARG A 97 0.85 -4.09 10.12
N LEU A 98 0.26 -3.07 9.52
CA LEU A 98 -0.14 -3.05 8.11
C LEU A 98 0.35 -1.78 7.43
N ILE A 99 0.98 -1.91 6.26
CA ILE A 99 1.28 -0.76 5.39
C ILE A 99 0.62 -1.01 4.03
N THR A 100 -0.12 -0.03 3.52
CA THR A 100 -0.77 -0.19 2.21
C THR A 100 -0.63 1.05 1.33
N ILE A 101 -0.56 0.82 0.02
CA ILE A 101 -0.53 1.89 -0.97
C ILE A 101 -1.96 2.35 -1.27
N GLY A 102 -2.23 3.61 -0.96
CA GLY A 102 -3.45 4.32 -1.26
C GLY A 102 -3.34 5.21 -2.51
N THR A 103 -4.04 6.33 -2.47
CA THR A 103 -3.97 7.37 -3.49
C THR A 103 -4.15 8.73 -2.84
N ALA A 104 -3.50 9.77 -3.38
CA ALA A 104 -3.73 11.14 -2.95
C ALA A 104 -5.21 11.55 -3.00
N GLY A 105 -6.04 10.88 -3.83
CA GLY A 105 -7.48 11.15 -3.85
C GLY A 105 -8.17 10.99 -2.50
N ILE A 106 -7.72 10.05 -1.65
CA ILE A 106 -8.34 9.78 -0.34
C ILE A 106 -7.69 10.56 0.80
N LEU A 107 -6.79 11.49 0.52
CA LEU A 107 -6.32 12.46 1.51
C LEU A 107 -7.40 13.50 1.77
N ASP A 108 -7.32 14.18 2.89
CA ASP A 108 -8.20 15.29 3.24
C ASP A 108 -8.02 16.42 2.23
N SER A 109 -9.14 17.03 1.85
CA SER A 109 -9.13 18.26 1.10
C SER A 109 -8.51 19.37 1.95
N ARG A 110 -7.60 20.13 1.36
CA ARG A 110 -6.99 21.27 2.05
C ARG A 110 -7.94 22.47 2.11
N TYR A 111 -8.87 22.56 1.16
CA TYR A 111 -9.74 23.73 0.99
C TYR A 111 -11.21 23.49 1.35
N GLU A 112 -11.65 22.23 1.42
CA GLU A 112 -13.02 21.87 1.80
C GLU A 112 -13.00 20.86 2.96
N PRO A 113 -12.91 21.33 4.22
CA PRO A 113 -12.83 20.46 5.39
C PRO A 113 -13.92 19.39 5.45
N GLY A 114 -13.55 18.18 5.86
CA GLY A 114 -14.46 17.04 5.95
C GLY A 114 -14.69 16.28 4.64
N LYS A 115 -14.06 16.70 3.53
CA LYS A 115 -14.10 16.00 2.24
C LYS A 115 -12.77 15.35 1.90
N TYR A 116 -12.84 14.27 1.14
CA TYR A 116 -11.67 13.73 0.44
C TYR A 116 -11.29 14.60 -0.76
N ARG A 117 -10.00 14.62 -1.15
CA ARG A 117 -9.54 15.34 -2.36
C ARG A 117 -10.29 14.91 -3.63
N PHE A 118 -10.70 13.64 -3.75
CA PHE A 118 -11.47 13.17 -4.92
C PHE A 118 -12.91 13.70 -4.98
N GLU A 119 -13.45 14.24 -3.88
CA GLU A 119 -14.79 14.83 -3.81
C GLU A 119 -14.79 16.33 -4.11
N THR A 120 -13.61 16.89 -4.35
CA THR A 120 -13.38 18.32 -4.60
C THR A 120 -12.70 18.53 -5.95
N ASN A 121 -12.58 19.81 -6.34
CA ASN A 121 -11.85 20.20 -7.55
C ASN A 121 -10.33 20.01 -7.44
N GLU A 122 -9.80 19.67 -6.26
CA GLU A 122 -8.35 19.48 -6.06
C GLU A 122 -7.78 18.29 -6.83
N SER A 123 -8.53 17.20 -6.99
CA SER A 123 -8.02 16.01 -7.66
C SER A 123 -7.84 16.19 -9.17
N LYS A 124 -8.54 17.16 -9.78
CA LYS A 124 -8.66 17.37 -11.23
C LYS A 124 -9.05 16.10 -12.03
N ARG A 125 -9.41 14.99 -11.38
CA ARG A 125 -9.73 13.72 -12.03
C ARG A 125 -11.22 13.63 -12.31
N LYS A 126 -11.58 13.21 -13.52
CA LYS A 126 -12.98 12.98 -13.91
C LYS A 126 -13.55 11.67 -13.37
N GLN A 127 -12.72 10.64 -13.23
CA GLN A 127 -13.16 9.32 -12.76
C GLN A 127 -12.75 9.10 -11.30
N THR A 128 -13.73 8.85 -10.44
CA THR A 128 -13.52 8.66 -8.99
C THR A 128 -13.57 7.19 -8.56
N ARG A 129 -13.81 6.24 -9.46
CA ARG A 129 -14.01 4.81 -9.11
C ARG A 129 -12.87 4.26 -8.25
N ALA A 130 -11.63 4.42 -8.72
CA ALA A 130 -10.46 3.96 -7.98
C ALA A 130 -10.32 4.66 -6.62
N ALA A 131 -10.57 5.97 -6.56
CA ALA A 131 -10.48 6.72 -5.31
C ALA A 131 -11.55 6.26 -4.29
N LYS A 132 -12.78 5.99 -4.73
CA LYS A 132 -13.84 5.41 -3.89
C LYS A 132 -13.46 4.03 -3.35
N GLU A 133 -12.78 3.23 -4.18
CA GLU A 133 -12.33 1.91 -3.75
C GLU A 133 -11.20 1.99 -2.70
N HIS A 134 -10.25 2.90 -2.88
CA HIS A 134 -9.27 3.23 -1.82
C HIS A 134 -9.94 3.83 -0.57
N ALA A 135 -11.03 4.59 -0.73
CA ALA A 135 -11.75 5.17 0.41
C ALA A 135 -12.38 4.07 1.27
N LYS A 136 -13.01 3.05 0.67
CA LYS A 136 -13.50 1.88 1.41
C LYS A 136 -12.40 1.20 2.22
N VAL A 137 -11.21 1.06 1.64
CA VAL A 137 -10.03 0.53 2.36
C VAL A 137 -9.68 1.40 3.56
N TYR A 138 -9.64 2.72 3.38
CA TYR A 138 -9.36 3.64 4.48
C TYR A 138 -10.43 3.58 5.58
N GLU A 139 -11.72 3.54 5.26
CA GLU A 139 -12.78 3.44 6.28
C GLU A 139 -12.65 2.15 7.10
N MET A 140 -12.40 1.01 6.45
CA MET A 140 -12.16 -0.26 7.17
C MET A 140 -10.95 -0.17 8.10
N LEU A 141 -9.86 0.49 7.66
CA LEU A 141 -8.66 0.64 8.48
C LEU A 141 -8.85 1.61 9.64
N LYS A 142 -9.56 2.71 9.40
CA LYS A 142 -9.88 3.72 10.41
C LYS A 142 -10.69 3.15 11.58
N GLU A 143 -11.56 2.18 11.31
CA GLU A 143 -12.34 1.47 12.34
C GLU A 143 -11.56 0.32 13.02
N SER A 144 -10.46 -0.12 12.43
CA SER A 144 -9.63 -1.20 12.99
C SER A 144 -8.74 -0.74 14.15
N SER A 145 -8.32 -1.68 15.00
CA SER A 145 -7.34 -1.45 16.06
C SER A 145 -5.88 -1.68 15.61
N LEU A 146 -5.62 -1.72 14.30
CA LEU A 146 -4.32 -2.04 13.74
C LEU A 146 -3.38 -0.84 13.73
N ASP A 147 -2.07 -1.13 13.77
CA ASP A 147 -1.01 -0.16 13.54
C ASP A 147 -0.85 0.05 12.03
N TRP A 148 -1.83 0.69 11.39
CA TRP A 148 -1.85 0.85 9.94
C TRP A 148 -1.17 2.14 9.46
N THR A 149 -0.60 2.12 8.25
CA THR A 149 -0.20 3.32 7.51
C THR A 149 -0.68 3.22 6.07
N ILE A 150 -1.27 4.28 5.53
CA ILE A 150 -1.66 4.35 4.10
C ILE A 150 -0.77 5.35 3.36
N ILE A 151 0.03 4.88 2.42
CA ILE A 151 0.94 5.69 1.60
C ILE A 151 0.15 6.19 0.39
N CYS A 152 -0.11 7.49 0.30
CA CYS A 152 -1.02 8.10 -0.67
C CYS A 152 -0.25 8.92 -1.73
N PRO A 153 0.37 8.27 -2.74
CA PRO A 153 1.02 8.99 -3.83
C PRO A 153 0.00 9.71 -4.71
N THR A 154 0.42 10.83 -5.30
CA THR A 154 -0.34 11.55 -6.34
C THR A 154 -0.09 10.92 -7.73
N TYR A 155 0.01 11.69 -8.82
CA TYR A 155 0.41 11.12 -10.11
C TYR A 155 1.73 10.35 -9.97
N LEU A 156 1.73 9.10 -10.42
CA LEU A 156 2.76 8.10 -10.13
C LEU A 156 3.48 7.67 -11.42
N PRO A 157 4.33 8.52 -12.02
CA PRO A 157 5.17 8.15 -13.15
C PRO A 157 6.24 7.14 -12.71
N ASP A 158 6.77 6.38 -13.68
CA ASP A 158 7.92 5.53 -13.43
C ASP A 158 9.16 6.40 -13.18
N GLY A 159 10.09 5.90 -12.36
CA GLY A 159 11.31 6.63 -11.99
C GLY A 159 12.02 5.94 -10.85
N THR A 160 13.32 6.22 -10.70
CA THR A 160 14.15 5.68 -9.62
C THR A 160 13.87 6.38 -8.29
N ALA A 161 14.26 5.75 -7.19
CA ALA A 161 14.29 6.40 -5.89
C ALA A 161 15.37 7.49 -5.90
N THR A 162 14.99 8.71 -5.53
CA THR A 162 15.88 9.85 -5.29
C THR A 162 16.08 10.08 -3.79
N GLY A 163 15.11 9.67 -2.96
CA GLY A 163 15.09 9.95 -1.52
C GLY A 163 14.72 11.39 -1.19
N VAL A 164 14.40 12.22 -2.20
CA VAL A 164 14.12 13.65 -2.06
C VAL A 164 12.68 13.94 -2.47
N TYR A 165 11.80 13.98 -1.48
CA TYR A 165 10.37 14.26 -1.64
C TYR A 165 9.81 14.79 -0.32
N ARG A 166 8.63 15.39 -0.39
CA ARG A 166 7.88 15.92 0.76
C ARG A 166 6.80 14.93 1.18
N THR A 167 6.51 14.92 2.47
CA THR A 167 5.45 14.10 3.05
C THR A 167 4.63 14.91 4.04
N GLU A 168 3.32 14.67 4.09
CA GLU A 168 2.42 15.27 5.07
C GLU A 168 1.39 14.25 5.56
N ARG A 169 1.02 14.32 6.85
CA ARG A 169 -0.03 13.48 7.42
C ARG A 169 -1.40 13.95 6.94
N ASN A 170 -2.18 13.01 6.43
CA ASN A 170 -3.58 13.14 6.01
C ASN A 170 -3.87 14.10 4.86
N VAL A 171 -2.95 14.98 4.48
CA VAL A 171 -3.07 15.91 3.36
C VAL A 171 -1.96 15.69 2.33
N LEU A 172 -2.19 16.10 1.09
CA LEU A 172 -1.14 16.11 0.07
C LEU A 172 -0.22 17.32 0.31
N PRO A 173 1.11 17.18 0.19
CA PRO A 173 2.00 18.32 0.24
C PRO A 173 1.56 19.43 -0.71
N GLU A 174 1.63 20.68 -0.25
CA GLU A 174 1.17 21.82 -1.04
C GLU A 174 1.90 21.90 -2.39
N GLY A 175 1.18 22.16 -3.48
CA GLY A 175 1.75 22.14 -4.83
C GLY A 175 2.16 20.74 -5.35
N GLY A 176 1.87 19.67 -4.60
CA GLY A 176 2.23 18.32 -4.98
C GLY A 176 1.51 17.84 -6.25
N THR A 177 2.26 17.54 -7.29
CA THR A 177 1.71 17.12 -8.59
C THR A 177 2.09 15.69 -8.97
N SER A 178 3.28 15.23 -8.61
CA SER A 178 3.78 13.88 -8.90
C SER A 178 4.69 13.35 -7.79
N ILE A 179 4.87 12.03 -7.78
CA ILE A 179 5.96 11.32 -7.10
C ILE A 179 6.28 10.03 -7.88
N SER A 180 7.54 9.64 -8.03
CA SER A 180 7.89 8.45 -8.79
C SER A 180 7.49 7.14 -8.09
N VAL A 181 7.39 6.07 -8.86
CA VAL A 181 7.28 4.69 -8.34
C VAL A 181 8.43 4.38 -7.38
N GLY A 182 9.66 4.74 -7.75
CA GLY A 182 10.85 4.49 -6.93
C GLY A 182 10.81 5.22 -5.60
N ASP A 183 10.44 6.50 -5.56
CA ASP A 183 10.34 7.26 -4.31
C ASP A 183 9.16 6.80 -3.44
N THR A 184 8.07 6.33 -4.05
CA THR A 184 6.98 5.70 -3.29
C THR A 184 7.42 4.39 -2.64
N ALA A 185 8.22 3.59 -3.34
CA ALA A 185 8.82 2.37 -2.80
C ALA A 185 9.87 2.65 -1.71
N ASP A 186 10.69 3.70 -1.90
CA ASP A 186 11.63 4.16 -0.88
C ASP A 186 10.91 4.61 0.39
N PHE A 187 9.82 5.37 0.26
CA PHE A 187 9.02 5.75 1.42
C PHE A 187 8.40 4.53 2.13
N LEU A 188 7.89 3.55 1.36
CA LEU A 188 7.40 2.30 1.92
C LEU A 188 8.49 1.56 2.72
N TYR A 189 9.70 1.46 2.18
CA TYR A 189 10.84 0.87 2.89
C TYR A 189 11.18 1.64 4.18
N ARG A 190 11.21 2.98 4.12
CA ARG A 190 11.45 3.81 5.30
C ARG A 190 10.38 3.63 6.38
N GLU A 191 9.11 3.67 5.99
CA GLU A 191 7.98 3.49 6.91
C GLU A 191 7.89 2.07 7.50
N LEU A 192 8.36 1.06 6.77
CA LEU A 192 8.55 -0.29 7.30
C LEU A 192 9.60 -0.31 8.43
N VAL A 193 10.69 0.44 8.28
CA VAL A 193 11.79 0.49 9.26
C VAL A 193 11.45 1.37 10.47
N THR A 194 10.82 2.53 10.24
CA THR A 194 10.64 3.56 11.29
C THR A 194 9.28 3.53 11.95
N GLY A 195 8.23 3.13 11.23
CA GLY A 195 6.84 3.22 11.71
C GLY A 195 6.42 4.65 12.09
N GLU A 196 7.03 5.67 11.47
CA GLU A 196 6.80 7.08 11.84
C GLU A 196 5.34 7.49 11.60
N TYR A 197 4.66 6.90 10.62
CA TYR A 197 3.34 7.32 10.16
C TYR A 197 2.18 6.40 10.60
N VAL A 198 2.37 5.58 11.62
CA VAL A 198 1.30 4.75 12.20
C VAL A 198 0.05 5.60 12.49
N GLY A 199 -1.12 5.07 12.13
CA GLY A 199 -2.43 5.69 12.28
C GLY A 199 -2.72 6.82 11.28
N ASN A 200 -1.90 6.99 10.24
CA ASN A 200 -2.06 8.10 9.29
C ASN A 200 -2.09 7.65 7.82
N ARG A 201 -2.89 8.37 7.04
CA ARG A 201 -2.64 8.48 5.59
C ARG A 201 -1.46 9.43 5.40
N VAL A 202 -0.60 9.19 4.43
CA VAL A 202 0.57 10.04 4.16
C VAL A 202 0.52 10.49 2.72
N GLY A 203 0.39 11.80 2.50
CA GLY A 203 0.54 12.35 1.16
C GLY A 203 2.02 12.44 0.80
N LEU A 204 2.36 12.07 -0.43
CA LEU A 204 3.72 12.15 -0.95
C LEU A 204 3.72 12.91 -2.27
N ALA A 205 4.64 13.86 -2.40
CA ALA A 205 4.91 14.59 -3.63
C ALA A 205 6.30 15.21 -3.60
N TYR A 206 6.85 15.55 -4.76
CA TYR A 206 7.99 16.45 -4.86
C TYR A 206 7.64 17.86 -4.36
#